data_AF-A0A2T0B5U5-F1
#
_entry.id   AF-A0A2T0B5U5-F1
#
_cell.length_a   1.000
_cell.length_b   1.000
_cell.length_c   1.000
_cell.angle_alpha   90.00
_cell.angle_beta   90.00
_cell.angle_gamma   90.00
#
_symmetry.space_group_name_H-M   'P 1'
#
loop_
_entity.id
_entity.type
_entity.pdbx_description
1 polymer ?
#
loop_
_entity_poly.entity_id
_entity_poly.type
_entity_poly.pdbx_seq_one_letter_code
_entity_poly.pdbx_strand_id
1 'polypeptide(L)'
;MSKTKTVANNGLSIIENYNNLFTQINAAKTVDDVRTLLADVRNFIAIYRKVDNTMANRIYEKFQSKLQGLIEENTFVYERMLNKVNEIRDWAYDYAGEKDDSQAVQSKVLQLIAKLPKSKTTANENGITTVISNTINSGVVGSKAVLELLKYPAYADMVSARFREKAFDGSKTPAQQAFERMKETSLKEAEQALSSVYLQGFHFRNVEKQANALKKPTHWNATEDNA
;
A
#
# COMPACT_ATOMS: atom_id res chain seq x y z
N MET A 1 15.09 17.97 31.25
CA MET A 1 14.00 18.96 31.05
C MET A 1 14.38 19.84 29.85
N SER A 2 13.80 19.57 28.68
CA SER A 2 14.09 20.34 27.47
C SER A 2 13.42 21.71 27.57
N LYS A 3 14.24 22.77 27.60
CA LYS A 3 13.76 24.15 27.57
C LYS A 3 13.20 24.45 26.19
N THR A 4 11.87 24.49 26.07
CA THR A 4 11.17 24.98 24.89
C THR A 4 11.47 26.47 24.75
N LYS A 5 12.29 26.85 23.76
CA LYS A 5 12.47 28.27 23.38
C LYS A 5 11.19 28.74 22.71
N THR A 6 10.25 29.27 23.49
CA THR A 6 9.09 29.97 22.96
C THR A 6 9.54 31.32 22.39
N VAL A 7 9.08 31.64 21.17
CA VAL A 7 9.37 32.86 20.39
C VAL A 7 9.40 34.17 21.21
N ALA A 8 8.65 34.22 22.32
CA ALA A 8 8.57 35.35 23.26
C ALA A 8 9.85 35.64 24.07
N ASN A 9 10.69 34.64 24.36
CA ASN A 9 11.78 34.75 25.36
C ASN A 9 13.18 34.63 24.74
N ASN A 10 13.28 34.93 23.45
CA ASN A 10 14.50 34.70 22.66
C ASN A 10 15.43 35.92 22.61
N GLY A 11 15.00 37.08 23.10
CA GLY A 11 15.71 38.36 22.95
C GLY A 11 15.63 38.97 21.54
N LEU A 12 14.76 38.43 20.67
CA LEU A 12 14.56 38.88 19.29
C LEU A 12 13.42 39.90 19.18
N SER A 13 13.55 40.83 18.23
CA SER A 13 12.48 41.75 17.84
C SER A 13 11.34 41.03 17.11
N ILE A 14 10.17 41.69 17.03
CA ILE A 14 9.01 41.17 16.29
C ILE A 14 9.34 40.85 14.82
N ILE A 15 10.17 41.69 14.18
CA ILE A 15 10.57 41.53 12.77
C ILE A 15 11.48 40.29 12.62
N GLU A 16 12.43 40.10 13.53
CA GLU A 16 13.31 38.93 13.50
C GLU A 16 12.54 37.64 13.75
N ASN A 17 11.62 37.64 14.71
CA ASN A 17 10.73 36.51 14.97
C ASN A 17 9.83 36.20 13.77
N TYR A 18 9.28 37.23 13.11
CA TYR A 18 8.52 37.09 11.87
C TYR A 18 9.36 36.45 10.76
N ASN A 19 10.54 36.99 10.48
CA ASN A 19 11.41 36.50 9.40
C ASN A 19 11.89 35.07 9.62
N ASN A 20 12.23 34.72 10.87
CA ASN A 20 12.63 33.37 11.23
C ASN A 20 11.47 32.38 11.00
N LEU A 21 10.29 32.68 11.54
CA LEU A 21 9.12 31.82 11.37
C LEU A 21 8.70 31.70 9.90
N PHE A 22 8.77 32.79 9.14
CA PHE A 22 8.51 32.78 7.69
C PHE A 22 9.47 31.85 6.93
N THR A 23 10.75 31.87 7.29
CA THR A 23 11.78 31.02 6.68
C THR A 23 11.54 29.54 7.01
N GLN A 24 11.23 29.24 8.28
CA GLN A 24 10.94 27.87 8.70
C GLN A 24 9.68 27.32 8.03
N ILE A 25 8.63 28.14 7.88
CA ILE A 25 7.42 27.76 7.13
C ILE A 25 7.77 27.39 5.70
N ASN A 26 8.58 28.19 5.00
CA ASN A 26 8.98 27.87 3.62
C ASN A 26 9.74 26.54 3.54
N ALA A 27 10.61 26.27 4.52
CA ALA A 27 11.47 25.10 4.56
C ALA A 27 10.74 23.79 4.97
N ALA A 28 9.54 23.88 5.55
CA ALA A 28 8.79 22.71 6.02
C ALA A 28 8.53 21.69 4.91
N LYS A 29 8.68 20.40 5.22
CA LYS A 29 8.37 19.31 4.28
C LYS A 29 7.61 18.17 4.92
N THR A 30 7.84 17.93 6.20
CA THR A 30 7.32 16.76 6.92
C THR A 30 6.13 17.12 7.80
N VAL A 31 5.38 16.10 8.20
CA VAL A 31 4.30 16.24 9.18
C VAL A 31 4.80 16.83 10.49
N ASP A 32 5.99 16.42 10.96
CA ASP A 32 6.55 16.88 12.23
C ASP A 32 7.04 18.33 12.15
N ASP A 33 7.54 18.77 10.99
CA ASP A 33 7.85 20.19 10.74
C ASP A 33 6.59 21.04 10.90
N VAL A 34 5.50 20.66 10.22
CA VAL A 34 4.24 21.43 10.24
C VAL A 34 3.60 21.40 11.63
N ARG A 35 3.68 20.29 12.36
CA ARG A 35 3.20 20.21 13.76
C ARG A 35 3.95 21.18 14.68
N THR A 36 5.26 21.22 14.56
CA THR A 36 6.10 22.13 15.35
C THR A 36 5.79 23.58 14.99
N LEU A 37 5.74 23.88 13.69
CA LEU A 37 5.40 25.19 13.17
C LEU A 37 4.02 25.67 13.59
N LEU A 38 3.02 24.78 13.68
CA LEU A 38 1.70 25.17 14.16
C LEU A 38 1.76 25.73 15.59
N ALA A 39 2.56 25.12 16.47
CA ALA A 39 2.74 25.61 17.83
C ALA A 39 3.44 26.99 17.84
N ASP A 40 4.45 27.16 17.00
CA ASP A 40 5.18 28.44 16.90
C ASP A 40 4.33 29.56 16.29
N VAL A 41 3.52 29.25 15.27
CA VAL A 41 2.52 30.16 14.67
C VAL A 41 1.48 30.56 15.70
N ARG A 42 0.95 29.61 16.49
CA ARG A 42 0.01 29.90 17.59
C ARG A 42 0.61 30.87 18.60
N ASN A 43 1.84 30.61 19.03
CA ASN A 43 2.54 31.46 19.99
C ASN A 43 2.78 32.86 19.40
N PHE A 44 3.27 32.95 18.16
CA PHE A 44 3.51 34.23 17.48
C PHE A 44 2.23 35.07 17.39
N ILE A 45 1.11 34.47 16.97
CA ILE A 45 -0.18 35.14 16.86
C ILE A 45 -0.66 35.60 18.24
N ALA A 46 -0.58 34.76 19.27
CA ALA A 46 -1.03 35.12 20.62
C ALA A 46 -0.29 36.35 21.18
N ILE A 47 1.02 36.45 20.92
CA ILE A 47 1.86 37.55 21.42
C ILE A 47 1.65 38.82 20.60
N TYR A 48 1.68 38.71 19.27
CA TYR A 48 1.82 39.87 18.40
C TYR A 48 0.52 40.34 17.77
N ARG A 49 -0.61 39.62 17.90
CA ARG A 49 -1.90 40.04 17.29
C ARG A 49 -2.34 41.46 17.68
N LYS A 50 -2.10 41.86 18.94
CA LYS A 50 -2.47 43.19 19.47
C LYS A 50 -1.47 44.28 19.10
N VAL A 51 -0.25 43.89 18.72
CA VAL A 51 0.85 44.81 18.39
C VAL A 51 0.89 45.07 16.89
N ASP A 52 0.82 44.01 16.08
CA ASP A 52 0.78 44.08 14.62
C ASP A 52 -0.08 42.93 14.07
N ASN A 53 -1.37 43.20 13.91
CA ASN A 53 -2.32 42.24 13.35
C ASN A 53 -1.99 41.87 11.89
N THR A 54 -1.36 42.78 11.13
CA THR A 54 -0.99 42.51 9.73
C THR A 54 0.09 41.44 9.64
N MET A 55 1.14 41.54 10.46
CA MET A 55 2.18 40.51 10.54
C MET A 55 1.64 39.16 11.03
N ALA A 56 0.78 39.19 12.06
CA ALA A 56 0.14 37.97 12.56
C ALA A 56 -0.70 37.27 11.49
N ASN A 57 -1.49 38.02 10.70
CA ASN A 57 -2.26 37.47 9.59
C ASN A 57 -1.36 36.91 8.48
N ARG A 58 -0.28 37.60 8.11
CA ARG A 58 0.65 37.12 7.07
C ARG A 58 1.31 35.79 7.44
N ILE A 59 1.72 35.63 8.70
CA ILE A 59 2.27 34.35 9.19
C ILE A 59 1.20 33.25 9.13
N TYR A 60 -0.02 33.54 9.59
CA TYR A 60 -1.13 32.59 9.52
C TYR A 60 -1.39 32.12 8.08
N GLU A 61 -1.53 33.06 7.14
CA GLU A 61 -1.84 32.76 5.74
C GLU A 61 -0.70 32.02 5.06
N LYS A 62 0.55 32.36 5.38
CA LYS A 62 1.72 31.66 4.84
C LYS A 62 1.78 30.21 5.33
N PHE A 63 1.54 29.98 6.62
CA PHE A 63 1.48 28.64 7.19
C PHE A 63 0.36 27.81 6.55
N GLN A 64 -0.84 28.39 6.42
CA GLN A 64 -1.98 27.74 5.77
C GLN A 64 -1.68 27.37 4.31
N SER A 65 -1.13 28.30 3.54
CA SER A 65 -0.76 28.06 2.13
C SER A 65 0.28 26.95 2.00
N LYS A 66 1.26 26.91 2.91
CA LYS A 66 2.28 25.86 2.93
C LYS A 66 1.68 24.50 3.26
N LEU A 67 0.81 24.43 4.27
CA LEU A 67 0.15 23.19 4.68
C LEU A 67 -0.76 22.64 3.57
N GLN A 68 -1.53 23.52 2.93
CA GLN A 68 -2.35 23.15 1.78
C GLN A 68 -1.50 22.58 0.64
N GLY A 69 -0.38 23.23 0.30
CA GLY A 69 0.53 22.72 -0.73
C GLY A 69 1.11 21.34 -0.41
N LEU A 70 1.44 21.06 0.85
CA LEU A 70 1.91 19.73 1.28
C LEU A 70 0.80 18.67 1.22
N ILE A 71 -0.45 19.04 1.50
CA ILE A 71 -1.62 18.14 1.37
C ILE A 71 -1.88 17.81 -0.11
N GLU A 72 -1.78 18.79 -1.00
CA GLU A 72 -1.93 18.61 -2.45
C GLU A 72 -0.83 17.72 -3.01
N GLU A 73 0.44 18.00 -2.65
CA GLU A 73 1.58 17.16 -3.03
C GLU A 73 1.41 15.71 -2.54
N ASN A 74 1.01 15.53 -1.26
CA ASN A 74 0.75 14.20 -0.73
C ASN A 74 -0.38 13.47 -1.48
N THR A 75 -1.45 14.19 -1.86
CA THR A 75 -2.56 13.63 -2.63
C THR A 75 -2.11 13.17 -4.01
N PHE A 76 -1.30 13.98 -4.71
CA PHE A 76 -0.70 13.59 -5.99
C PHE A 76 0.20 12.34 -5.86
N VAL A 77 1.05 12.30 -4.83
CA VAL A 77 1.90 11.13 -4.57
C VAL A 77 1.06 9.89 -4.26
N TYR A 78 -0.03 10.04 -3.49
CA TYR A 78 -0.95 8.96 -3.18
C TYR A 78 -1.58 8.36 -4.44
N GLU A 79 -2.12 9.21 -5.32
CA GLU A 79 -2.73 8.78 -6.60
C GLU A 79 -1.71 8.04 -7.47
N ARG A 80 -0.49 8.57 -7.56
CA ARG A 80 0.59 7.91 -8.30
C ARG A 80 0.92 6.52 -7.74
N MET A 81 0.99 6.38 -6.41
CA MET A 81 1.26 5.09 -5.77
C MET A 81 0.09 4.12 -5.93
N LEU A 82 -1.15 4.62 -5.89
CA LEU A 82 -2.34 3.82 -6.12
C LEU A 82 -2.36 3.26 -7.55
N ASN A 83 -2.02 4.09 -8.54
CA ASN A 83 -1.90 3.65 -9.93
C ASN A 83 -0.84 2.56 -10.08
N LYS A 84 0.33 2.72 -9.44
CA LYS A 84 1.37 1.68 -9.42
C LYS A 84 0.88 0.36 -8.83
N VAL A 85 0.11 0.40 -7.73
CA VAL A 85 -0.48 -0.81 -7.13
C VAL A 85 -1.44 -1.49 -8.12
N ASN A 86 -2.29 -0.71 -8.81
CA ASN A 86 -3.23 -1.25 -9.78
C ASN A 86 -2.51 -1.84 -11.00
N GLU A 87 -1.50 -1.16 -11.54
CA GLU A 87 -0.65 -1.67 -12.62
C GLU A 87 -0.04 -3.03 -12.26
N ILE A 88 0.52 -3.17 -11.05
CA ILE A 88 1.10 -4.43 -10.59
C ILE A 88 0.04 -5.52 -10.46
N ARG A 89 -1.16 -5.19 -9.97
CA ARG A 89 -2.28 -6.14 -9.87
C ARG A 89 -2.69 -6.67 -11.24
N ASP A 90 -2.62 -5.83 -12.26
CA ASP A 90 -2.96 -6.18 -13.64
C ASP A 90 -1.85 -6.93 -14.38
N TRP A 91 -0.64 -7.05 -13.81
CA TRP A 91 0.42 -7.86 -14.41
C TRP A 91 -0.04 -9.30 -14.62
N ALA A 92 -0.05 -9.73 -15.87
CA ALA A 92 -0.33 -11.11 -16.24
C ALA A 92 0.97 -11.80 -16.68
N TYR A 93 1.07 -13.09 -16.40
CA TYR A 93 2.16 -13.90 -16.92
C TYR A 93 1.94 -14.15 -18.40
N ASP A 94 2.97 -13.93 -19.21
CA ASP A 94 2.97 -14.23 -20.64
C ASP A 94 3.37 -15.68 -20.90
N TYR A 95 2.49 -16.43 -21.55
CA TYR A 95 2.68 -17.84 -21.86
C TYR A 95 3.29 -18.09 -23.25
N ALA A 96 3.49 -17.05 -24.08
CA ALA A 96 3.90 -17.22 -25.49
C ALA A 96 5.24 -17.94 -25.68
N GLY A 97 6.14 -17.85 -24.70
CA GLY A 97 7.45 -18.51 -24.70
C GLY A 97 7.49 -19.87 -24.00
N GLU A 98 6.36 -20.37 -23.47
CA GLU A 98 6.36 -21.65 -22.78
C GLU A 98 6.54 -22.81 -23.75
N LYS A 99 7.27 -23.83 -23.28
CA LYS A 99 7.42 -25.08 -24.01
C LYS A 99 6.06 -25.76 -24.14
N ASP A 100 5.70 -26.16 -25.36
CA ASP A 100 4.54 -27.01 -25.59
C ASP A 100 4.80 -28.43 -25.07
N ASP A 101 4.18 -28.75 -23.93
CA ASP A 101 4.23 -30.08 -23.31
C ASP A 101 2.96 -30.91 -23.58
N SER A 102 2.08 -30.48 -24.50
CA SER A 102 0.76 -31.11 -24.73
C SER A 102 0.87 -32.62 -25.00
N GLN A 103 1.81 -33.04 -25.84
CA GLN A 103 2.03 -34.47 -26.14
C GLN A 103 2.48 -35.27 -24.91
N ALA A 104 3.37 -34.68 -24.10
CA ALA A 104 3.87 -35.32 -22.88
C ALA A 104 2.75 -35.44 -21.83
N VAL A 105 1.89 -34.42 -21.72
CA VAL A 105 0.72 -34.41 -20.83
C VAL A 105 -0.26 -35.50 -21.25
N GLN A 106 -0.65 -35.57 -22.52
CA GLN A 106 -1.58 -36.60 -23.02
C GLN A 106 -1.03 -38.02 -22.81
N SER A 107 0.25 -38.24 -23.10
CA SER A 107 0.92 -39.52 -22.84
C SER A 107 0.86 -39.90 -21.36
N LYS A 108 1.03 -38.94 -20.46
CA LYS A 108 0.98 -39.16 -19.02
C LYS A 108 -0.44 -39.42 -18.52
N VAL A 109 -1.46 -38.77 -19.09
CA VAL A 109 -2.88 -39.05 -18.80
C VAL A 109 -3.23 -40.49 -19.15
N LEU A 110 -2.81 -40.98 -20.32
CA LEU A 110 -3.06 -42.38 -20.72
C LEU A 110 -2.40 -43.38 -19.76
N GLN A 111 -1.15 -43.10 -19.33
CA GLN A 111 -0.48 -43.91 -18.31
C GLN A 111 -1.22 -43.89 -16.96
N LEU A 112 -1.81 -42.75 -16.60
CA LEU A 112 -2.57 -42.58 -15.36
C LEU A 112 -3.88 -43.38 -15.42
N ILE A 113 -4.62 -43.27 -16.53
CA ILE A 113 -5.84 -44.04 -16.81
C ILE A 113 -5.57 -45.54 -16.74
N ALA A 114 -4.46 -46.00 -17.31
CA ALA A 114 -4.09 -47.42 -17.31
C ALA A 114 -3.77 -47.96 -15.89
N LYS A 115 -3.32 -47.10 -14.98
CA LYS A 115 -2.96 -47.47 -13.59
C LYS A 115 -4.11 -47.30 -12.60
N LEU A 116 -5.12 -46.50 -12.94
CA LEU A 116 -6.27 -46.26 -12.07
C LEU A 116 -7.33 -47.36 -12.23
N PRO A 117 -7.99 -47.76 -11.13
CA PRO A 117 -9.10 -48.70 -11.19
C PRO A 117 -10.30 -48.07 -11.90
N LYS A 118 -11.23 -48.90 -12.38
CA LYS A 118 -12.46 -48.43 -13.03
C LYS A 118 -13.44 -47.73 -12.09
N SER A 119 -13.37 -48.02 -10.80
CA SER A 119 -14.21 -47.41 -9.77
C SER A 119 -13.44 -47.25 -8.45
N LYS A 120 -13.79 -46.20 -7.70
CA LYS A 120 -13.25 -45.96 -6.37
C LYS A 120 -13.93 -46.87 -5.36
N THR A 121 -13.15 -47.58 -4.55
CA THR A 121 -13.62 -48.44 -3.45
C THR A 121 -12.70 -48.28 -2.24
N THR A 122 -13.17 -48.64 -1.04
CA THR A 122 -12.34 -48.58 0.17
C THR A 122 -11.06 -49.39 0.05
N ALA A 123 -11.08 -50.51 -0.68
CA ALA A 123 -9.92 -51.39 -0.85
C ALA A 123 -8.81 -50.78 -1.73
N ASN A 124 -9.16 -49.90 -2.68
CA ASN A 124 -8.20 -49.34 -3.65
C ASN A 124 -7.85 -47.86 -3.39
N GLU A 125 -8.46 -47.23 -2.38
CA GLU A 125 -8.31 -45.81 -2.08
C GLU A 125 -6.85 -45.39 -1.81
N ASN A 126 -6.11 -46.18 -1.03
CA ASN A 126 -4.69 -45.94 -0.76
C ASN A 126 -3.83 -46.07 -2.03
N GLY A 127 -4.17 -47.02 -2.90
CA GLY A 127 -3.51 -47.21 -4.19
C GLY A 127 -3.72 -46.02 -5.13
N ILE A 128 -4.98 -45.57 -5.26
CA ILE A 128 -5.34 -44.36 -6.03
C ILE A 128 -4.56 -43.15 -5.51
N THR A 129 -4.58 -42.94 -4.20
CA THR A 129 -3.87 -41.84 -3.52
C THR A 129 -2.39 -41.83 -3.84
N THR A 130 -1.75 -43.00 -3.78
CA THR A 130 -0.32 -43.17 -4.08
C THR A 130 -0.01 -42.89 -5.56
N VAL A 131 -0.82 -43.41 -6.48
CA VAL A 131 -0.64 -43.21 -7.93
C VAL A 131 -0.77 -41.74 -8.30
N ILE A 132 -1.78 -41.04 -7.78
CA ILE A 132 -2.00 -39.61 -8.04
C ILE A 132 -0.84 -38.80 -7.44
N SER A 133 -0.47 -39.07 -6.18
CA SER A 133 0.61 -38.34 -5.52
C SER A 133 1.95 -38.50 -6.26
N ASN A 134 2.29 -39.72 -6.68
CA ASN A 134 3.52 -39.97 -7.44
C ASN A 134 3.50 -39.29 -8.81
N THR A 135 2.32 -39.19 -9.43
CA THR A 135 2.17 -38.51 -10.72
C THR A 135 2.39 -37.01 -10.57
N ILE A 136 1.82 -36.37 -9.55
CA ILE A 136 2.07 -34.95 -9.23
C ILE A 136 3.57 -34.73 -8.95
N ASN A 137 4.19 -35.59 -8.16
CA ASN A 137 5.61 -35.50 -7.81
C ASN A 137 6.57 -35.70 -9.01
N SER A 138 6.06 -36.16 -10.16
CA SER A 138 6.87 -36.26 -11.40
C SER A 138 7.06 -34.92 -12.12
N GLY A 139 6.53 -33.82 -11.58
CA GLY A 139 6.76 -32.45 -12.05
C GLY A 139 5.57 -31.87 -12.81
N VAL A 140 5.85 -30.80 -13.58
CA VAL A 140 4.85 -29.98 -14.27
C VAL A 140 3.92 -30.82 -15.16
N VAL A 141 4.48 -31.69 -16.00
CA VAL A 141 3.72 -32.56 -16.91
C VAL A 141 2.81 -33.52 -16.14
N GLY A 142 3.29 -34.10 -15.04
CA GLY A 142 2.50 -35.00 -14.21
C GLY A 142 1.35 -34.29 -13.51
N SER A 143 1.60 -33.09 -13.01
CA SER A 143 0.59 -32.24 -12.38
C SER A 143 -0.48 -31.78 -13.39
N LYS A 144 -0.06 -31.30 -14.57
CA LYS A 144 -0.96 -30.99 -15.70
C LYS A 144 -1.80 -32.21 -16.11
N ALA A 145 -1.22 -33.41 -16.13
CA ALA A 145 -1.94 -34.64 -16.46
C ALA A 145 -3.01 -35.02 -15.43
N VAL A 146 -2.77 -34.77 -14.14
CA VAL A 146 -3.80 -34.99 -13.09
C VAL A 146 -4.95 -33.99 -13.24
N LEU A 147 -4.67 -32.74 -13.63
CA LEU A 147 -5.73 -31.76 -13.94
C LEU A 147 -6.51 -32.15 -15.19
N GLU A 148 -5.83 -32.63 -16.23
CA GLU A 148 -6.46 -33.11 -17.47
C GLU A 148 -7.35 -34.34 -17.21
N LEU A 149 -6.96 -35.23 -16.29
CA LEU A 149 -7.76 -36.38 -15.88
C LEU A 149 -9.15 -35.97 -15.36
N LEU A 150 -9.29 -34.79 -14.75
CA LEU A 150 -10.57 -34.29 -14.24
C LEU A 150 -11.62 -34.09 -15.34
N LYS A 151 -11.19 -33.95 -16.60
CA LYS A 151 -12.11 -33.85 -17.75
C LYS A 151 -12.84 -35.16 -18.04
N TYR A 152 -12.38 -36.28 -17.46
CA TYR A 152 -12.98 -37.60 -17.62
C TYR A 152 -13.85 -37.90 -16.39
N PRO A 153 -15.20 -37.90 -16.50
CA PRO A 153 -16.09 -38.04 -15.35
C PRO A 153 -15.85 -39.31 -14.52
N ALA A 154 -15.46 -40.41 -15.17
CA ALA A 154 -15.16 -41.69 -14.52
C ALA A 154 -14.00 -41.61 -13.49
N TYR A 155 -13.13 -40.61 -13.60
CA TYR A 155 -11.95 -40.45 -12.75
C TYR A 155 -11.98 -39.19 -11.87
N ALA A 156 -12.98 -38.30 -12.05
CA ALA A 156 -13.06 -37.04 -11.33
C ALA A 156 -13.16 -37.21 -9.80
N ASP A 157 -13.89 -38.23 -9.34
CA ASP A 157 -14.06 -38.57 -7.93
C ASP A 157 -12.84 -39.26 -7.31
N MET A 158 -11.90 -39.72 -8.14
CA MET A 158 -10.65 -40.31 -7.68
C MET A 158 -9.62 -39.24 -7.27
N VAL A 159 -9.75 -38.02 -7.79
CA VAL A 159 -8.88 -36.89 -7.46
C VAL A 159 -9.56 -36.01 -6.41
N SER A 160 -9.15 -36.19 -5.15
CA SER A 160 -9.64 -35.39 -4.03
C SER A 160 -9.29 -33.90 -4.18
N ALA A 161 -10.05 -33.02 -3.51
CA ALA A 161 -9.82 -31.58 -3.53
C ALA A 161 -8.35 -31.21 -3.20
N ARG A 162 -7.76 -31.87 -2.19
CA ARG A 162 -6.35 -31.69 -1.81
C ARG A 162 -5.39 -32.01 -2.95
N PHE A 163 -5.67 -33.04 -3.75
CA PHE A 163 -4.83 -33.37 -4.90
C PHE A 163 -5.05 -32.43 -6.08
N ARG A 164 -6.26 -31.87 -6.24
CA ARG A 164 -6.52 -30.84 -7.25
C ARG A 164 -5.70 -29.58 -6.96
N GLU A 165 -5.67 -29.14 -5.70
CA GLU A 165 -4.85 -28.00 -5.26
C GLU A 165 -3.35 -28.25 -5.49
N LYS A 166 -2.85 -29.40 -5.03
CA LYS A 166 -1.45 -29.79 -5.26
C LYS A 166 -1.09 -29.89 -6.74
N ALA A 167 -1.98 -30.43 -7.56
CA ALA A 167 -1.77 -30.53 -9.00
C ALA A 167 -1.83 -29.15 -9.67
N PHE A 168 -2.69 -28.25 -9.20
CA PHE A 168 -2.71 -26.87 -9.66
C PHE A 168 -1.37 -26.17 -9.39
N ASP A 169 -0.89 -26.20 -8.15
CA ASP A 169 0.39 -25.59 -7.79
C ASP A 169 1.58 -26.24 -8.52
N GLY A 170 1.57 -27.58 -8.62
CA GLY A 170 2.59 -28.34 -9.33
C GLY A 170 2.56 -28.16 -10.85
N SER A 171 1.45 -27.70 -11.43
CA SER A 171 1.31 -27.45 -12.87
C SER A 171 1.97 -26.14 -13.33
N LYS A 172 2.25 -25.24 -12.39
CA LYS A 172 2.90 -23.96 -12.67
C LYS A 172 4.36 -24.20 -13.05
N THR A 173 4.81 -23.57 -14.13
CA THR A 173 6.21 -23.66 -14.55
C THR A 173 7.12 -22.91 -13.57
N PRO A 174 8.43 -23.23 -13.50
CA PRO A 174 9.37 -22.45 -12.68
C PRO A 174 9.37 -20.96 -13.02
N ALA A 175 9.18 -20.61 -14.30
CA ALA A 175 9.08 -19.23 -14.75
C ALA A 175 7.78 -18.56 -14.27
N GLN A 176 6.64 -19.24 -14.35
CA GLN A 176 5.39 -18.76 -13.78
C GLN A 176 5.49 -18.54 -12.26
N GLN A 177 6.08 -19.50 -11.53
CA GLN A 177 6.27 -19.37 -10.08
C GLN A 177 7.20 -18.20 -9.72
N ALA A 178 8.27 -17.99 -10.49
CA ALA A 178 9.17 -16.85 -10.29
C ALA A 178 8.44 -15.53 -10.55
N PHE A 179 7.63 -15.45 -11.59
CA PHE A 179 6.80 -14.28 -11.89
C PHE A 179 5.78 -14.01 -10.77
N GLU A 180 5.05 -15.03 -10.30
CA GLU A 180 4.07 -14.89 -9.21
C GLU A 180 4.74 -14.34 -7.93
N ARG A 181 5.92 -14.87 -7.55
CA ARG A 181 6.69 -14.37 -6.40
C ARG A 181 7.17 -12.93 -6.59
N MET A 182 7.64 -12.59 -7.80
CA MET A 182 8.08 -11.24 -8.13
C MET A 182 6.92 -10.26 -8.06
N LYS A 183 5.76 -10.62 -8.63
CA LYS A 183 4.53 -9.83 -8.59
C LYS A 183 4.07 -9.63 -7.15
N GLU A 184 4.03 -10.68 -6.33
CA GLU A 184 3.65 -10.61 -4.92
C GLU A 184 4.57 -9.69 -4.13
N THR A 185 5.89 -9.83 -4.31
CA THR A 185 6.89 -8.98 -3.63
C THR A 185 6.73 -7.52 -4.04
N SER A 186 6.60 -7.26 -5.34
CA SER A 186 6.42 -5.91 -5.89
C SER A 186 5.12 -5.27 -5.40
N LEU A 187 4.04 -6.05 -5.34
CA LEU A 187 2.75 -5.58 -4.86
C LEU A 187 2.83 -5.20 -3.38
N LYS A 188 3.44 -6.06 -2.55
CA LYS A 188 3.63 -5.80 -1.12
C LYS A 188 4.41 -4.52 -0.87
N GLU A 189 5.51 -4.30 -1.59
CA GLU A 189 6.31 -3.08 -1.48
C GLU A 189 5.51 -1.83 -1.89
N ALA A 190 4.75 -1.91 -2.99
CA ALA A 190 3.91 -0.81 -3.45
C ALA A 190 2.76 -0.49 -2.49
N GLU A 191 2.10 -1.51 -1.92
CA GLU A 191 1.03 -1.33 -0.94
C GLU A 191 1.56 -0.75 0.38
N GLN A 192 2.75 -1.15 0.82
CA GLN A 192 3.43 -0.54 1.98
C GLN A 192 3.72 0.94 1.75
N ALA A 193 4.25 1.30 0.57
CA ALA A 193 4.51 2.69 0.21
C ALA A 193 3.21 3.51 0.17
N LEU A 194 2.15 2.98 -0.47
CA LEU A 194 0.84 3.61 -0.53
C LEU A 194 0.26 3.87 0.86
N SER A 195 0.33 2.88 1.75
CA SER A 195 -0.13 3.00 3.13
C SER A 195 0.63 4.07 3.91
N SER A 196 1.96 4.15 3.73
CA SER A 196 2.77 5.21 4.34
C SER A 196 2.35 6.61 3.90
N VAL A 197 2.13 6.82 2.60
CA VAL A 197 1.68 8.10 2.04
C VAL A 197 0.28 8.45 2.54
N TYR A 198 -0.63 7.47 2.62
CA TYR A 198 -1.97 7.66 3.18
C TYR A 198 -1.93 8.15 4.63
N LEU A 199 -1.10 7.53 5.48
CA LEU A 199 -0.93 7.94 6.88
C LEU A 199 -0.35 9.35 7.00
N GLN A 200 0.63 9.71 6.15
CA GLN A 200 1.15 11.07 6.10
C GLN A 200 0.06 12.08 5.75
N GLY A 201 -0.75 11.80 4.73
CA GLY A 201 -1.88 12.65 4.33
C GLY A 201 -2.92 12.81 5.45
N PHE A 202 -3.24 11.72 6.14
CA PHE A 202 -4.11 11.77 7.32
C PHE A 202 -3.54 12.70 8.40
N HIS A 203 -2.25 12.63 8.68
CA HIS A 203 -1.63 13.51 9.66
C HIS A 203 -1.60 14.98 9.22
N PHE A 204 -1.32 15.28 7.95
CA PHE A 204 -1.40 16.66 7.45
C PHE A 204 -2.82 17.24 7.60
N ARG A 205 -3.86 16.49 7.23
CA ARG A 205 -5.27 16.92 7.41
C ARG A 205 -5.65 17.12 8.87
N ASN A 206 -5.05 16.35 9.79
CA ASN A 206 -5.26 16.59 11.22
C ASN A 206 -4.60 17.89 11.70
N VAL A 207 -3.41 18.22 11.20
CA VAL A 207 -2.76 19.50 11.48
C VAL A 207 -3.57 20.65 10.89
N GLU A 208 -4.12 20.47 9.69
CA GLU A 208 -4.98 21.45 9.01
C GLU A 208 -6.24 21.75 9.83
N LYS A 209 -6.93 20.73 10.33
CA LYS A 209 -8.07 20.90 11.25
C LYS A 209 -7.69 21.75 12.47
N GLN A 210 -6.53 21.47 13.06
CA GLN A 210 -6.02 22.22 14.20
C GLN A 210 -5.62 23.66 13.86
N ALA A 211 -5.13 23.90 12.65
CA ALA A 211 -4.80 25.21 12.13
C ALA A 211 -6.05 26.06 11.83
N ASN A 212 -7.10 25.42 11.30
CA ASN A 212 -8.39 26.05 11.05
C ASN A 212 -9.12 26.41 12.35
N ALA A 213 -8.97 25.58 13.39
CA ALA A 213 -9.48 25.89 14.73
C ALA A 213 -8.85 27.14 15.36
N LEU A 214 -7.64 27.53 14.95
CA LEU A 214 -6.99 28.75 15.45
C LEU A 214 -7.72 30.03 15.02
N LYS A 215 -8.58 29.98 13.99
CA LYS A 215 -9.26 31.12 13.32
C LYS A 215 -8.29 32.21 12.84
N LYS A 216 -8.57 32.87 11.70
CA LYS A 216 -7.71 34.00 11.26
C LYS A 216 -7.68 35.08 12.35
N PRO A 217 -6.51 35.66 12.69
CA PRO A 217 -6.38 36.73 13.68
C PRO A 217 -7.37 37.89 13.47
N THR A 218 -7.68 38.23 12.21
CA THR A 218 -8.70 39.23 11.82
C THR A 218 -10.13 38.91 12.28
N HIS A 219 -10.50 37.63 12.42
CA HIS A 219 -11.84 37.23 12.89
C HIS A 219 -12.00 37.31 14.42
N TRP A 220 -10.93 37.58 15.18
CA TRP A 220 -11.00 37.70 16.63
C TRP A 220 -11.56 39.06 17.08
N ASN A 221 -11.25 40.13 16.34
CA ASN A 221 -11.71 41.48 16.66
C ASN A 221 -13.24 41.61 16.54
N ALA A 222 -13.88 40.88 15.60
CA ALA A 222 -15.34 40.90 15.45
C ALA A 222 -16.10 40.23 16.61
N THR A 223 -15.41 39.38 17.40
CA THR A 223 -16.00 38.66 18.53
C THR A 223 -15.65 39.27 19.90
N GLU A 224 -14.52 39.97 20.03
CA GLU A 224 -14.15 40.67 21.27
C GLU A 224 -14.86 42.04 21.40
N ASP A 225 -15.31 42.67 20.30
CA ASP A 225 -16.07 43.94 20.32
C ASP A 225 -17.58 43.78 20.59
N ASN A 226 -18.06 42.54 20.80
CA ASN A 226 -19.48 42.22 21.10
C ASN A 226 -19.67 41.54 22.47
N ALA A 227 -18.70 41.64 23.39
CA ALA A 227 -18.75 41.07 24.73
C ALA A 227 -18.53 42.12 25.82
#